data_AF-A0A955WV61-F1
#
_entry.id   AF-A0A955WV61-F1
#
_cell.length_a   1.000
_cell.length_b   1.000
_cell.length_c   1.000
_cell.angle_alpha   90.00
_cell.angle_beta   90.00
_cell.angle_gamma   90.00
#
_symmetry.space_group_name_H-M   'P 1'
#
loop_
_entity.id
_entity.type
_entity.pdbx_description
1 polymer ?
#
loop_
_entity_poly.entity_id
_entity_poly.type
_entity_poly.pdbx_seq_one_letter_code
_entity_poly.pdbx_strand_id
1 'polypeptide(L)'
;MAREAQVPEVVVDGVGEDAGEDGSGERELVAWAVCDVTVAECAHSIAALHRSSSLSFAVGVGRLILSRFYGGDIHRLRERSRKDMSLRRLAAHPAMPLSRSGLHQAVAVFELVQRLGGLARCQGLGVSHLRAVLPVPEPHQPGLIERAVEAGWSVARLKTEIPAERARGGGRPPLNPVVKAVRRLARCVDGTLPLLTDRPALRALAHADARALHGSLQRLEAQARALRLAIEASAAER
;
A
#
# COMPACT_ATOMS: atom_id res chain seq x y z
N MET A 1 10.12 -60.80 9.92
CA MET A 1 9.82 -60.91 8.47
C MET A 1 9.03 -59.67 8.06
N ALA A 2 9.75 -58.60 7.74
CA ALA A 2 9.20 -57.33 7.26
C ALA A 2 9.57 -57.22 5.77
N ARG A 3 8.58 -56.97 4.91
CA ARG A 3 8.78 -56.75 3.47
C ARG A 3 9.01 -55.27 3.24
N GLU A 4 10.24 -54.96 2.87
CA GLU A 4 10.74 -53.67 2.43
C GLU A 4 10.17 -53.39 1.03
N ALA A 5 9.41 -52.31 0.90
CA ALA A 5 8.80 -51.90 -0.36
C ALA A 5 9.76 -50.95 -1.10
N GLN A 6 10.10 -51.35 -2.30
CA GLN A 6 11.07 -50.78 -3.21
C GLN A 6 10.50 -49.53 -3.90
N VAL A 7 11.24 -48.42 -3.85
CA VAL A 7 10.96 -47.17 -4.58
C VAL A 7 11.52 -47.28 -6.00
N PRO A 8 10.78 -46.89 -7.05
CA PRO A 8 11.35 -46.80 -8.39
C PRO A 8 11.98 -45.42 -8.63
N GLU A 9 13.22 -45.49 -9.09
CA GLU A 9 14.06 -44.45 -9.66
C GLU A 9 13.48 -44.02 -11.03
N VAL A 10 13.30 -42.72 -11.25
CA VAL A 10 12.98 -42.15 -12.57
C VAL A 10 14.03 -41.11 -12.91
N VAL A 11 14.92 -41.48 -13.82
CA VAL A 11 15.84 -40.61 -14.54
C VAL A 11 15.47 -40.73 -16.02
N VAL A 12 15.08 -39.63 -16.67
CA VAL A 12 15.44 -39.38 -18.08
C VAL A 12 15.53 -37.88 -18.31
N ASP A 13 16.67 -37.48 -18.85
CA ASP A 13 17.02 -36.19 -19.44
C ASP A 13 16.13 -35.79 -20.64
N GLY A 14 16.08 -34.49 -20.93
CA GLY A 14 15.50 -33.96 -22.16
C GLY A 14 15.68 -32.45 -22.28
N VAL A 15 16.86 -32.04 -22.73
CA VAL A 15 17.16 -30.69 -23.25
C VAL A 15 16.52 -30.55 -24.63
N GLY A 16 15.84 -29.43 -24.90
CA GLY A 16 15.30 -29.14 -26.23
C GLY A 16 14.57 -27.79 -26.34
N GLU A 17 15.36 -26.78 -26.73
CA GLU A 17 15.07 -25.67 -27.65
C GLU A 17 13.98 -24.60 -27.39
N ASP A 18 14.44 -23.37 -27.66
CA ASP A 18 13.71 -22.13 -27.88
C ASP A 18 12.51 -22.26 -28.81
N ALA A 19 11.37 -21.72 -28.35
CA ALA A 19 10.41 -21.05 -29.22
C ALA A 19 9.87 -19.84 -28.45
N GLY A 20 10.26 -18.64 -28.88
CA GLY A 20 9.56 -17.43 -28.52
C GLY A 20 8.19 -17.45 -29.16
N GLU A 21 7.14 -17.25 -28.37
CA GLU A 21 5.83 -16.85 -28.85
C GLU A 21 5.12 -16.04 -27.76
N ASP A 22 4.63 -14.88 -28.19
CA ASP A 22 3.81 -13.93 -27.47
C ASP A 22 2.53 -14.59 -26.91
N GLY A 23 2.62 -15.16 -25.71
CA GLY A 23 1.47 -15.63 -24.92
C GLY A 23 0.72 -14.49 -24.25
N SER A 24 0.26 -13.51 -25.03
CA SER A 24 -0.57 -12.37 -24.57
C SER A 24 -2.07 -12.54 -24.84
N GLY A 25 -2.51 -13.71 -25.30
CA GLY A 25 -3.91 -14.15 -25.34
C GLY A 25 -4.12 -15.31 -24.37
N GLU A 26 -5.33 -15.45 -23.81
CA GLU A 26 -5.79 -16.62 -23.04
C GLU A 26 -5.37 -16.75 -21.56
N ARG A 27 -5.25 -15.63 -20.84
CA ARG A 27 -5.73 -15.59 -19.44
C ARG A 27 -7.18 -15.11 -19.40
N GLU A 28 -8.02 -15.87 -20.10
CA GLU A 28 -9.46 -15.93 -19.90
C GLU A 28 -9.73 -16.60 -18.53
N LEU A 29 -9.24 -15.96 -17.47
CA LEU A 29 -9.59 -16.27 -16.09
C LEU A 29 -11.03 -15.86 -15.92
N VAL A 30 -11.93 -16.80 -16.25
CA VAL A 30 -13.34 -16.88 -15.88
C VAL A 30 -13.84 -15.56 -15.33
N ALA A 31 -14.30 -14.69 -16.23
CA ALA A 31 -15.09 -13.53 -15.90
C ALA A 31 -16.40 -14.06 -15.30
N TRP A 32 -16.33 -14.51 -14.05
CA TRP A 32 -17.47 -14.83 -13.23
C TRP A 32 -18.34 -13.59 -13.30
N ALA A 33 -19.51 -13.75 -13.92
CA ALA A 33 -20.44 -12.67 -14.10
C ALA A 33 -20.87 -12.21 -12.70
N VAL A 34 -20.17 -11.21 -12.16
CA VAL A 34 -20.64 -10.50 -10.99
C VAL A 34 -21.96 -9.88 -11.44
N CYS A 35 -23.07 -10.49 -11.07
CA CYS A 35 -24.34 -9.84 -11.29
C CYS A 35 -24.41 -8.62 -10.34
N ASP A 36 -25.03 -7.54 -10.80
CA ASP A 36 -25.12 -6.30 -10.02
C ASP A 36 -25.84 -6.52 -8.67
N VAL A 37 -26.70 -7.54 -8.60
CA VAL A 37 -27.37 -7.98 -7.37
C VAL A 37 -26.35 -8.39 -6.30
N THR A 38 -25.33 -9.19 -6.63
CA THR A 38 -24.29 -9.59 -5.68
C THR A 38 -23.45 -8.41 -5.21
N VAL A 39 -23.22 -7.41 -6.08
CA VAL A 39 -22.50 -6.17 -5.70
C VAL A 39 -23.32 -5.36 -4.70
N ALA A 40 -24.61 -5.16 -4.97
CA ALA A 40 -25.50 -4.40 -4.11
C ALA A 40 -25.67 -5.06 -2.74
N GLU A 41 -25.94 -6.36 -2.68
CA GLU A 41 -26.07 -7.09 -1.41
C GLU A 41 -24.78 -7.02 -0.57
N CYS A 42 -23.63 -7.18 -1.22
CA CYS A 42 -22.33 -7.07 -0.59
C CYS A 42 -22.10 -5.67 -0.02
N ALA A 43 -22.46 -4.62 -0.77
CA ALA A 43 -22.34 -3.23 -0.33
C ALA A 43 -23.17 -2.93 0.92
N HIS A 44 -24.43 -3.34 0.94
CA HIS A 44 -25.31 -3.15 2.11
C HIS A 44 -24.80 -3.93 3.33
N SER A 45 -24.31 -5.15 3.11
CA SER A 45 -23.74 -5.97 4.19
C SER A 45 -22.49 -5.34 4.80
N ILE A 46 -21.61 -4.76 3.96
CA ILE A 46 -20.43 -4.01 4.41
C ILE A 46 -20.84 -2.76 5.20
N ALA A 47 -21.84 -2.01 4.72
CA ALA A 47 -22.35 -0.84 5.44
C ALA A 47 -22.87 -1.20 6.84
N ALA A 48 -23.53 -2.36 7.00
CA ALA A 48 -24.05 -2.82 8.28
C ALA A 48 -22.94 -3.18 9.32
N LEU A 49 -21.75 -3.57 8.86
CA LEU A 49 -20.63 -3.98 9.73
C LEU A 49 -19.94 -2.82 10.46
N HIS A 50 -20.23 -1.56 10.09
CA HIS A 50 -19.50 -0.35 10.51
C HIS A 50 -19.52 -0.05 12.04
N ARG A 51 -20.24 -0.84 12.85
CA ARG A 51 -20.31 -0.67 14.33
C ARG A 51 -19.22 -1.43 15.11
N SER A 52 -18.31 -2.12 14.44
CA SER A 52 -17.27 -2.96 15.07
C SER A 52 -15.90 -2.27 15.16
N SER A 53 -14.97 -2.82 15.95
CA SER A 53 -13.59 -2.34 16.01
C SER A 53 -12.98 -2.29 14.59
N SER A 54 -12.12 -1.31 14.30
CA SER A 54 -11.58 -1.11 12.93
C SER A 54 -10.96 -2.38 12.33
N LEU A 55 -10.37 -3.25 13.17
CA LEU A 55 -9.78 -4.52 12.74
C LEU A 55 -10.83 -5.59 12.45
N SER A 56 -11.78 -5.79 13.36
CA SER A 56 -12.90 -6.71 13.15
C SER A 56 -13.68 -6.34 11.89
N PHE A 57 -13.88 -5.04 11.66
CA PHE A 57 -14.49 -4.52 10.44
C PHE A 57 -13.68 -4.90 9.20
N ALA A 58 -12.38 -4.60 9.15
CA ALA A 58 -11.53 -4.93 8.00
C ALA A 58 -11.51 -6.44 7.68
N VAL A 59 -11.41 -7.29 8.72
CA VAL A 59 -11.47 -8.75 8.57
C VAL A 59 -12.85 -9.21 8.13
N GLY A 60 -13.93 -8.62 8.65
CA GLY A 60 -15.30 -8.91 8.26
C GLY A 60 -15.56 -8.58 6.79
N VAL A 61 -15.10 -7.42 6.33
CA VAL A 61 -15.17 -7.00 4.92
C VAL A 61 -14.42 -7.98 4.03
N GLY A 62 -13.18 -8.35 4.38
CA GLY A 62 -12.39 -9.30 3.59
C GLY A 62 -13.03 -10.69 3.51
N ARG A 63 -13.61 -11.18 4.62
CA ARG A 63 -14.36 -12.45 4.66
C ARG A 63 -15.60 -12.40 3.76
N LEU A 64 -16.34 -11.30 3.79
CA LEU A 64 -17.55 -11.14 3.00
C LEU A 64 -17.22 -11.10 1.50
N ILE A 65 -16.15 -10.40 1.13
CA ILE A 65 -15.63 -10.39 -0.24
C ILE A 65 -15.19 -11.80 -0.66
N LEU A 66 -14.43 -12.51 0.17
CA LEU A 66 -13.98 -13.86 -0.13
C LEU A 66 -15.16 -14.82 -0.38
N SER A 67 -16.13 -14.83 0.53
CA SER A 67 -17.29 -15.73 0.43
C SER A 67 -18.16 -15.42 -0.80
N ARG A 68 -18.44 -14.14 -1.08
CA ARG A 68 -19.37 -13.74 -2.14
C ARG A 68 -18.78 -13.73 -3.54
N PHE A 69 -17.48 -13.42 -3.67
CA PHE A 69 -16.85 -13.22 -4.98
C PHE A 69 -15.85 -14.32 -5.36
N TYR A 70 -15.35 -15.08 -4.38
CA TYR A 70 -14.35 -16.12 -4.60
C TYR A 70 -14.81 -17.48 -4.04
N GLY A 71 -16.08 -17.62 -3.67
CA GLY A 71 -16.66 -18.88 -3.19
C GLY A 71 -16.04 -19.42 -1.91
N GLY A 72 -15.39 -18.57 -1.10
CA GLY A 72 -14.66 -19.01 0.09
C GLY A 72 -13.22 -19.48 -0.18
N ASP A 73 -12.79 -19.52 -1.43
CA ASP A 73 -11.45 -20.02 -1.81
C ASP A 73 -10.38 -18.93 -1.69
N ILE A 74 -9.52 -19.08 -0.68
CA ILE A 74 -8.42 -18.16 -0.39
C ILE A 74 -7.33 -18.16 -1.48
N HIS A 75 -7.16 -19.25 -2.24
CA HIS A 75 -6.16 -19.32 -3.31
C HIS A 75 -6.57 -18.43 -4.49
N ARG A 76 -7.84 -18.48 -4.88
CA ARG A 76 -8.41 -17.58 -5.89
C ARG A 76 -8.31 -16.11 -5.47
N LEU A 77 -8.50 -15.85 -4.18
CA LEU A 77 -8.29 -14.51 -3.64
C LEU A 77 -6.84 -14.07 -3.82
N ARG A 78 -5.84 -14.93 -3.65
CA ARG A 78 -4.41 -14.61 -3.83
C ARG A 78 -4.01 -14.39 -5.28
N GLU A 79 -4.57 -15.18 -6.19
CA GLU A 79 -4.32 -15.09 -7.63
C GLU A 79 -4.96 -13.85 -8.26
N ARG A 80 -5.81 -13.13 -7.52
CA ARG A 80 -6.49 -11.92 -8.00
C ARG A 80 -5.49 -10.88 -8.50
N SER A 81 -5.75 -10.34 -9.69
CA SER A 81 -4.94 -9.24 -10.22
C SER A 81 -5.29 -7.92 -9.54
N ARG A 82 -4.35 -6.96 -9.52
CA ARG A 82 -4.63 -5.56 -9.11
C ARG A 82 -5.73 -4.88 -9.94
N LYS A 83 -6.10 -5.46 -11.09
CA LYS A 83 -7.14 -4.98 -11.99
C LYS A 83 -8.51 -5.62 -11.76
N ASP A 84 -8.67 -6.45 -10.73
CA ASP A 84 -9.91 -7.15 -10.42
C ASP A 84 -11.13 -6.23 -10.56
N MET A 85 -11.99 -6.55 -11.53
CA MET A 85 -13.15 -5.74 -11.89
C MET A 85 -14.17 -5.68 -10.77
N SER A 86 -14.16 -6.65 -9.87
CA SER A 86 -15.21 -6.84 -8.90
C SER A 86 -15.05 -5.93 -7.69
N LEU A 87 -13.81 -5.70 -7.26
CA LEU A 87 -13.51 -4.66 -6.27
C LEU A 87 -13.74 -3.25 -6.82
N ARG A 88 -13.57 -3.05 -8.15
CA ARG A 88 -13.88 -1.76 -8.79
C ARG A 88 -15.37 -1.49 -8.82
N ARG A 89 -16.17 -2.46 -9.25
CA ARG A 89 -17.64 -2.37 -9.28
C ARG A 89 -18.20 -2.16 -7.88
N LEU A 90 -17.68 -2.91 -6.89
CA LEU A 90 -18.06 -2.74 -5.49
C LEU A 90 -17.72 -1.34 -4.96
N ALA A 91 -16.53 -0.82 -5.25
CA ALA A 91 -16.14 0.53 -4.84
C ALA A 91 -16.98 1.65 -5.47
N ALA A 92 -17.55 1.42 -6.65
CA ALA A 92 -18.38 2.39 -7.36
C ALA A 92 -19.85 2.38 -6.89
N HIS A 93 -20.25 1.42 -6.06
CA HIS A 93 -21.63 1.31 -5.61
C HIS A 93 -22.00 2.45 -4.64
N PRO A 94 -23.15 3.13 -4.79
CA PRO A 94 -23.52 4.30 -3.97
C PRO A 94 -23.57 4.03 -2.46
N ALA A 95 -23.97 2.81 -2.08
CA ALA A 95 -24.04 2.39 -0.67
C ALA A 95 -22.68 1.95 -0.07
N MET A 96 -21.58 2.05 -0.82
CA MET A 96 -20.28 1.57 -0.38
C MET A 96 -19.58 2.57 0.57
N PRO A 97 -19.31 2.20 1.84
CA PRO A 97 -18.64 3.11 2.78
C PRO A 97 -17.12 3.17 2.58
N LEU A 98 -16.54 2.29 1.76
CA LEU A 98 -15.10 2.19 1.56
C LEU A 98 -14.68 2.61 0.16
N SER A 99 -13.61 3.40 0.08
CA SER A 99 -12.93 3.62 -1.19
C SER A 99 -12.36 2.31 -1.74
N ARG A 100 -12.08 2.28 -3.05
CA ARG A 100 -11.39 1.15 -3.69
C ARG A 100 -10.11 0.76 -2.97
N SER A 101 -9.29 1.74 -2.57
CA SER A 101 -8.08 1.51 -1.80
C SER A 101 -8.40 0.90 -0.42
N GLY A 102 -9.48 1.36 0.24
CA GLY A 102 -9.97 0.79 1.49
C GLY A 102 -10.35 -0.69 1.35
N LEU A 103 -11.07 -1.06 0.29
CA LEU A 103 -11.43 -2.45 0.00
C LEU A 103 -10.20 -3.33 -0.22
N HIS A 104 -9.26 -2.91 -1.08
CA HIS A 104 -8.01 -3.65 -1.28
C HIS A 104 -7.24 -3.87 0.03
N GLN A 105 -7.20 -2.85 0.89
CA GLN A 105 -6.50 -2.93 2.17
C GLN A 105 -7.24 -3.85 3.16
N ALA A 106 -8.56 -3.82 3.21
CA ALA A 106 -9.36 -4.72 4.05
C ALA A 106 -9.14 -6.19 3.65
N VAL A 107 -9.15 -6.48 2.34
CA VAL A 107 -8.88 -7.82 1.82
C VAL A 107 -7.45 -8.26 2.15
N ALA A 108 -6.45 -7.40 1.96
CA ALA A 108 -5.07 -7.73 2.30
C ALA A 108 -4.87 -8.00 3.80
N VAL A 109 -5.52 -7.22 4.66
CA VAL A 109 -5.49 -7.45 6.12
C VAL A 109 -6.16 -8.77 6.49
N PHE A 110 -7.33 -9.09 5.90
CA PHE A 110 -7.99 -10.37 6.10
C PHE A 110 -7.10 -11.55 5.70
N GLU A 111 -6.47 -11.46 4.52
CA GLU A 111 -5.58 -12.49 4.01
C GLU A 111 -4.36 -12.72 4.92
N LEU A 112 -3.75 -11.64 5.40
CA LEU A 112 -2.68 -11.67 6.39
C LEU A 112 -3.14 -12.38 7.67
N VAL A 113 -4.29 -11.97 8.23
CA VAL A 113 -4.84 -12.56 9.45
C VAL A 113 -5.12 -14.05 9.27
N GLN A 114 -5.68 -14.47 8.14
CA GLN A 114 -5.92 -15.88 7.86
C GLN A 114 -4.61 -16.68 7.78
N ARG A 115 -3.57 -16.14 7.11
CA ARG A 115 -2.26 -16.80 7.03
C ARG A 115 -1.59 -16.95 8.41
N LEU A 116 -1.85 -16.02 9.34
CA LEU A 116 -1.31 -16.06 10.69
C LEU A 116 -2.08 -16.96 11.66
N GLY A 117 -3.12 -17.66 11.19
CA GLY A 117 -3.95 -18.52 12.04
C GLY A 117 -5.12 -17.80 12.73
N GLY A 118 -5.51 -16.62 12.23
CA GLY A 118 -6.74 -15.92 12.63
C GLY A 118 -6.53 -14.74 13.58
N LEU A 119 -7.64 -14.09 13.93
CA LEU A 119 -7.65 -12.84 14.72
C LEU A 119 -7.03 -12.99 16.11
N ALA A 120 -7.11 -14.17 16.72
CA ALA A 120 -6.59 -14.42 18.06
C ALA A 120 -5.07 -14.17 18.15
N ARG A 121 -4.33 -14.44 17.06
CA ARG A 121 -2.89 -14.20 16.97
C ARG A 121 -2.52 -12.72 16.84
N CYS A 122 -3.50 -11.86 16.61
CA CYS A 122 -3.33 -10.41 16.42
C CYS A 122 -3.94 -9.60 17.57
N GLN A 123 -4.24 -10.22 18.71
CA GLN A 123 -4.80 -9.50 19.87
C GLN A 123 -3.85 -8.39 20.32
N GLY A 124 -4.41 -7.22 20.63
CA GLY A 124 -3.64 -6.01 20.96
C GLY A 124 -3.16 -5.20 19.75
N LEU A 125 -3.24 -5.74 18.53
CA LEU A 125 -2.86 -5.00 17.32
C LEU A 125 -4.08 -4.42 16.60
N GLY A 126 -4.04 -3.11 16.33
CA GLY A 126 -4.98 -2.47 15.41
C GLY A 126 -4.65 -2.66 13.92
N VAL A 127 -5.60 -2.30 13.03
CA VAL A 127 -5.44 -2.35 11.55
C VAL A 127 -4.16 -1.69 11.07
N SER A 128 -3.78 -0.56 11.67
CA SER A 128 -2.59 0.19 11.28
C SER A 128 -1.29 -0.59 11.49
N HIS A 129 -1.23 -1.48 12.49
CA HIS A 129 -0.09 -2.38 12.68
C HIS A 129 -0.04 -3.38 11.53
N LEU A 130 -1.14 -4.08 11.26
CA LEU A 130 -1.20 -5.09 10.20
C LEU A 130 -0.90 -4.49 8.82
N ARG A 131 -1.37 -3.28 8.53
CA ARG A 131 -1.03 -2.56 7.30
C ARG A 131 0.44 -2.23 7.18
N ALA A 132 1.14 -1.96 8.29
CA ALA A 132 2.57 -1.75 8.30
C ALA A 132 3.35 -3.05 8.02
N VAL A 133 2.78 -4.21 8.36
CA VAL A 133 3.39 -5.53 8.14
C VAL A 133 3.20 -6.03 6.70
N LEU A 134 2.13 -5.64 6.01
CA LEU A 134 1.84 -6.10 4.63
C LEU A 134 3.02 -6.04 3.64
N PRO A 135 3.86 -4.99 3.62
CA PRO A 135 5.00 -4.91 2.69
C PRO A 135 6.19 -5.80 3.07
N VAL A 136 6.20 -6.38 4.28
CA VAL A 136 7.27 -7.27 4.75
C VAL A 136 7.14 -8.63 4.07
N PRO A 137 8.23 -9.30 3.65
CA PRO A 137 8.18 -10.62 3.04
C PRO A 137 7.46 -11.62 3.95
N GLU A 138 6.61 -12.45 3.35
CA GLU A 138 5.71 -13.35 4.08
C GLU A 138 6.40 -14.21 5.17
N PRO A 139 7.61 -14.76 4.96
CA PRO A 139 8.28 -15.57 5.97
C PRO A 139 8.60 -14.82 7.28
N HIS A 140 8.69 -13.49 7.23
CA HIS A 140 9.08 -12.67 8.38
C HIS A 140 7.90 -12.04 9.11
N GLN A 141 6.70 -12.06 8.51
CA GLN A 141 5.53 -11.42 9.10
C GLN A 141 5.07 -12.07 10.42
N PRO A 142 5.05 -13.42 10.58
CA PRO A 142 4.61 -14.04 11.83
C PRO A 142 5.45 -13.62 13.03
N GLY A 143 6.78 -13.79 12.94
CA GLY A 143 7.68 -13.44 14.04
C GLY A 143 7.74 -11.93 14.34
N LEU A 144 7.39 -11.06 13.37
CA LEU A 144 7.26 -9.64 13.62
C LEU A 144 5.97 -9.32 14.41
N ILE A 145 4.87 -9.99 14.08
CA ILE A 145 3.59 -9.81 14.76
C ILE A 145 3.63 -10.38 16.18
N GLU A 146 4.20 -11.57 16.38
CA GLU A 146 4.33 -12.18 17.70
C GLU A 146 5.10 -11.28 18.67
N ARG A 147 6.26 -10.76 18.25
CA ARG A 147 7.03 -9.80 19.06
C ARG A 147 6.27 -8.50 19.32
N ALA A 148 5.51 -8.00 18.33
CA ALA A 148 4.72 -6.79 18.50
C ALA A 148 3.58 -6.97 19.49
N VAL A 149 2.93 -8.14 19.51
CA VAL A 149 1.90 -8.51 20.49
C VAL A 149 2.51 -8.64 21.88
N GLU A 150 3.58 -9.44 22.00
CA GLU A 150 4.23 -9.73 23.28
C GLU A 150 4.75 -8.46 23.97
N ALA A 151 5.39 -7.57 23.20
CA ALA A 151 5.98 -6.34 23.72
C ALA A 151 5.03 -5.13 23.65
N GLY A 152 3.77 -5.30 23.24
CA GLY A 152 2.78 -4.22 23.14
C GLY A 152 3.22 -3.05 22.28
N TRP A 153 3.84 -3.32 21.12
CA TRP A 153 4.44 -2.27 20.29
C TRP A 153 3.41 -1.29 19.73
N SER A 154 3.77 -0.02 19.72
CA SER A 154 3.08 0.99 18.92
C SER A 154 3.40 0.84 17.43
N VAL A 155 2.56 1.41 16.55
CA VAL A 155 2.79 1.41 15.09
C VAL A 155 4.14 2.05 14.73
N ALA A 156 4.55 3.09 15.48
CA ALA A 156 5.84 3.75 15.26
C ALA A 156 7.00 2.80 15.58
N ARG A 157 6.94 2.10 16.72
CA ARG A 157 7.96 1.12 17.09
C ARG A 157 8.00 -0.06 16.13
N LEU A 158 6.84 -0.59 15.74
CA LEU A 158 6.76 -1.66 14.74
C LEU A 158 7.46 -1.27 13.43
N LYS A 159 7.28 -0.03 12.97
CA LYS A 159 7.94 0.47 11.75
C LYS A 159 9.45 0.61 11.90
N THR A 160 9.96 0.93 13.08
CA THR A 160 11.43 0.98 13.31
C THR A 160 12.06 -0.40 13.33
N GLU A 161 11.29 -1.43 13.71
CA GLU A 161 11.74 -2.83 13.79
C GLU A 161 11.66 -3.55 12.44
N ILE A 162 10.99 -2.96 11.45
CA ILE A 162 10.97 -3.47 10.08
C ILE A 162 12.28 -3.06 9.40
N PRO A 163 13.15 -4.02 9.02
CA PRO A 163 14.43 -3.67 8.41
C PRO A 163 14.20 -3.00 7.06
N ALA A 164 14.84 -1.85 6.85
CA ALA A 164 14.71 -1.07 5.61
C ALA A 164 15.07 -1.86 4.34
N GLU A 165 15.93 -2.87 4.48
CA GLU A 165 16.34 -3.74 3.38
C GLU A 165 15.33 -4.86 3.09
N ARG A 166 14.54 -5.25 4.09
CA ARG A 166 13.56 -6.35 3.99
C ARG A 166 12.18 -5.87 3.57
N ALA A 167 11.83 -4.60 3.78
CA ALA A 167 10.57 -4.00 3.28
C ALA A 167 10.59 -3.62 1.78
N ARG A 168 11.64 -3.99 1.03
CA ARG A 168 11.82 -3.66 -0.40
C ARG A 168 10.93 -4.51 -1.34
N GLY A 169 9.83 -5.06 -0.85
CA GLY A 169 8.81 -5.71 -1.67
C GLY A 169 8.05 -4.72 -2.54
N GLY A 170 8.52 -4.52 -3.78
CA GLY A 170 7.69 -4.17 -4.94
C GLY A 170 7.06 -2.77 -4.96
N GLY A 171 7.88 -1.71 -4.88
CA GLY A 171 7.47 -0.35 -5.20
C GLY A 171 8.64 0.46 -5.77
N ARG A 172 8.34 1.48 -6.59
CA ARG A 172 9.33 2.46 -7.06
C ARG A 172 10.13 2.94 -5.85
N PRO A 173 11.48 2.93 -5.91
CA PRO A 173 12.31 3.36 -4.80
C PRO A 173 11.79 4.68 -4.24
N PRO A 174 11.65 4.81 -2.91
CA PRO A 174 11.26 6.07 -2.33
C PRO A 174 12.25 7.14 -2.81
N LEU A 175 11.71 8.23 -3.35
CA LEU A 175 12.54 9.35 -3.79
C LEU A 175 13.47 9.75 -2.64
N ASN A 176 14.73 10.06 -2.96
CA ASN A 176 15.68 10.55 -1.98
C ASN A 176 15.03 11.67 -1.13
N PRO A 177 15.14 11.63 0.22
CA PRO A 177 14.47 12.59 1.10
C PRO A 177 14.72 14.06 0.72
N VAL A 178 15.94 14.38 0.28
CA VAL A 178 16.33 15.73 -0.19
C VAL A 178 15.53 16.09 -1.44
N VAL A 179 15.48 15.20 -2.43
CA VAL A 179 14.70 15.40 -3.67
C VAL A 179 13.21 15.57 -3.35
N LYS A 180 12.67 14.79 -2.40
CA LYS A 180 11.27 14.89 -1.97
C LYS A 180 10.99 16.22 -1.29
N ALA A 181 11.90 16.71 -0.45
CA ALA A 181 11.79 18.00 0.23
C ALA A 181 11.81 19.16 -0.78
N VAL A 182 12.77 19.17 -1.71
CA VAL A 182 12.88 20.19 -2.77
C VAL A 182 11.63 20.22 -3.65
N ARG A 183 11.12 19.06 -4.08
CA ARG A 183 9.87 18.98 -4.86
C ARG A 183 8.63 19.45 -4.10
N ARG A 184 8.64 19.37 -2.77
CA ARG A 184 7.55 19.91 -1.95
C ARG A 184 7.64 21.43 -1.88
N LEU A 185 8.84 21.97 -1.68
CA LEU A 185 9.08 23.42 -1.71
C LEU A 185 8.69 24.03 -3.06
N ALA A 186 9.14 23.44 -4.16
CA ALA A 186 8.78 23.89 -5.51
C ALA A 186 7.26 23.97 -5.70
N ARG A 187 6.53 22.89 -5.38
CA ARG A 187 5.06 22.89 -5.48
C ARG A 187 4.37 23.93 -4.60
N CYS A 188 4.88 24.19 -3.39
CA CYS A 188 4.34 25.24 -2.54
C CYS A 188 4.53 26.62 -3.18
N VAL A 189 5.70 26.88 -3.76
CA VAL A 189 5.99 28.12 -4.47
C VAL A 189 5.11 28.24 -5.72
N ASP A 190 5.08 27.22 -6.58
CA ASP A 190 4.30 27.21 -7.81
C ASP A 190 2.80 27.46 -7.55
N GLY A 191 2.25 26.81 -6.52
CA GLY A 191 0.83 26.96 -6.16
C GLY A 191 0.48 28.32 -5.56
N THR A 192 1.46 29.03 -4.98
CA THR A 192 1.24 30.36 -4.38
C THR A 192 1.69 31.51 -5.28
N LEU A 193 2.46 31.23 -6.34
CA LEU A 193 3.00 32.22 -7.26
C LEU A 193 1.92 33.13 -7.88
N PRO A 194 0.72 32.66 -8.27
CA PRO A 194 -0.33 33.55 -8.77
C PRO A 194 -0.76 34.60 -7.74
N LEU A 195 -0.91 34.21 -6.47
CA LEU A 195 -1.23 35.14 -5.38
C LEU A 195 -0.08 36.12 -5.12
N LEU A 196 1.16 35.62 -5.16
CA LEU A 196 2.37 36.42 -4.90
C LEU A 196 2.74 37.36 -6.06
N THR A 197 2.10 37.21 -7.22
CA THR A 197 2.34 38.06 -8.41
C THR A 197 1.16 38.98 -8.72
N ASP A 198 0.10 38.94 -7.92
CA ASP A 198 -1.05 39.84 -8.02
C ASP A 198 -0.63 41.28 -7.65
N ARG A 199 -0.35 42.08 -8.70
CA ARG A 199 0.14 43.46 -8.56
C ARG A 199 -0.81 44.36 -7.76
N PRO A 200 -2.14 44.36 -7.98
CA PRO A 200 -3.10 45.02 -7.10
C PRO A 200 -2.94 44.66 -5.62
N ALA A 201 -2.90 43.36 -5.29
CA ALA A 201 -2.74 42.91 -3.90
C ALA A 201 -1.41 43.37 -3.29
N LEU A 202 -0.32 43.29 -4.06
CA LEU A 202 1.00 43.76 -3.64
C LEU A 202 1.04 45.28 -3.42
N ARG A 203 0.35 46.06 -4.26
CA ARG A 203 0.26 47.53 -4.10
C ARG A 203 -0.57 47.93 -2.89
N ALA A 204 -1.51 47.10 -2.46
CA ALA A 204 -2.35 47.33 -1.30
C ALA A 204 -1.65 47.00 0.04
N LEU A 205 -0.46 46.37 0.02
CA LEU A 205 0.28 46.04 1.23
C LEU A 205 0.74 47.30 1.97
N ALA A 206 0.63 47.28 3.30
CA ALA A 206 1.24 48.31 4.13
C ALA A 206 2.77 48.25 4.01
N HIS A 207 3.44 49.39 4.15
CA HIS A 207 4.90 49.48 4.04
C HIS A 207 5.64 48.57 5.05
N ALA A 208 5.08 48.37 6.24
CA ALA A 208 5.64 47.46 7.24
C ALA A 208 5.60 45.99 6.76
N ASP A 209 4.46 45.56 6.21
CA ASP A 209 4.28 44.22 5.67
C ASP A 209 5.15 43.98 4.44
N ALA A 210 5.26 44.98 3.56
CA ALA A 210 6.16 44.92 2.40
C ALA A 210 7.62 44.70 2.80
N ARG A 211 8.11 45.40 3.85
CA ARG A 211 9.47 45.19 4.39
C ARG A 211 9.63 43.80 5.02
N ALA A 212 8.66 43.34 5.79
CA ALA A 212 8.69 42.02 6.41
C ALA A 212 8.70 40.89 5.36
N LEU A 213 7.90 41.06 4.30
CA LEU A 213 7.87 40.15 3.16
C LEU A 213 9.21 40.16 2.42
N HIS A 214 9.78 41.33 2.15
CA HIS A 214 11.10 41.44 1.52
C HIS A 214 12.19 40.71 2.32
N GLY A 215 12.26 40.90 3.64
CA GLY A 215 13.21 40.19 4.49
C GLY A 215 13.00 38.67 4.51
N SER A 216 11.74 38.22 4.39
CA SER A 216 11.42 36.79 4.29
C SER A 216 11.88 36.19 2.95
N LEU A 217 11.69 36.93 1.85
CA LEU A 217 12.17 36.53 0.53
C LEU A 217 13.70 36.46 0.46
N GLN A 218 14.41 37.43 1.06
CA GLN A 218 15.87 37.40 1.15
C GLN A 218 16.39 36.17 1.91
N ARG A 219 15.74 35.79 3.02
CA ARG A 219 16.10 34.57 3.77
C ARG A 219 15.89 33.31 2.93
N LEU A 220 14.77 33.22 2.21
CA LEU A 220 14.49 32.09 1.32
C LEU A 220 15.51 31.99 0.19
N GLU A 221 15.90 33.12 -0.40
CA GLU A 221 16.93 33.17 -1.44
C GLU A 221 18.29 32.70 -0.90
N ALA A 222 18.70 33.18 0.27
CA ALA A 222 19.95 32.77 0.92
C ALA A 222 19.96 31.26 1.21
N GLN A 223 18.85 30.71 1.71
CA GLN A 223 18.69 29.28 1.97
C GLN A 223 18.73 28.45 0.67
N ALA A 224 18.07 28.90 -0.39
CA ALA A 224 18.09 28.22 -1.69
C ALA A 224 19.50 28.22 -2.30
N ARG A 225 20.24 29.33 -2.16
CA ARG A 225 21.63 29.45 -2.61
C ARG A 225 22.55 28.51 -1.83
N ALA A 226 22.43 28.46 -0.50
CA ALA A 226 23.20 27.55 0.34
C ALA A 226 22.94 26.09 -0.02
N LEU A 227 21.67 25.72 -0.26
CA LEU A 227 21.29 24.38 -0.68
C LEU A 227 21.90 24.01 -2.05
N ARG A 228 21.90 24.94 -3.02
CA ARG A 228 22.52 24.74 -4.33
C ARG A 228 24.01 24.46 -4.20
N LEU A 229 24.73 25.29 -3.46
CA LEU A 229 26.18 25.12 -3.22
C LEU A 229 26.49 23.78 -2.54
N ALA A 230 25.68 23.37 -1.57
CA ALA A 230 25.85 22.07 -0.92
C ALA A 230 25.65 20.90 -1.89
N ILE A 231 24.65 20.98 -2.79
CA ILE A 231 24.41 19.96 -3.82
C ILE A 231 25.57 19.90 -4.82
N GLU A 232 26.08 21.06 -5.27
CA GLU A 232 27.21 21.16 -6.19
C GLU A 232 28.50 20.58 -5.57
N ALA A 233 28.80 20.92 -4.32
CA ALA A 233 29.94 20.37 -3.59
C ALA A 233 29.86 18.84 -3.46
N SER A 234 28.70 18.31 -3.04
CA SER A 234 28.48 16.86 -2.94
C SER A 234 28.46 16.13 -4.29
N ALA A 235 28.32 16.84 -5.41
CA ALA A 235 28.40 16.25 -6.75
C ALA A 235 29.86 16.19 -7.25
N ALA A 236 30.70 17.15 -6.85
CA ALA A 236 32.12 17.18 -7.19
C ALA A 236 32.96 16.12 -6.43
N GLU A 237 32.47 15.66 -5.28
CA GLU A 237 33.11 14.62 -4.45
C GLU A 237 32.78 13.17 -4.91
N ARG A 238 32.00 12.99 -5.98
CA ARG A 238 31.58 11.68 -6.53
C ARG A 238 32.25 11.38 -7.85
#